data_AF-A0A850MGU6-F1
#
_entry.id   AF-A0A850MGU6-F1
#
_cell.length_a   1.000
_cell.length_b   1.000
_cell.length_c   1.000
_cell.angle_alpha   90.00
_cell.angle_beta   90.00
_cell.angle_gamma   90.00
#
_symmetry.space_group_name_H-M   'P 1'
#
loop_
_entity.id
_entity.type
_entity.pdbx_description
1 polymer ?
#
loop_
_entity_poly.entity_id
_entity_poly.type
_entity_poly.pdbx_seq_one_letter_code
_entity_poly.pdbx_strand_id
1 'polypeptide(L)' 'MSKSFFETILINVNEISSKVEIPILCPNSSRGCKSENIVKNGHDTSVKECPQYFYCKDCNISFYAHTSA' A
#
# COMPACT_ATOMS: atom_id res chain seq x y z
N MET A 1 10.34 5.65 15.43
CA MET A 1 9.08 5.01 15.02
C MET A 1 9.15 4.76 13.52
N SER A 2 9.30 3.52 13.10
CA SER A 2 9.20 3.10 11.71
C SER A 2 7.76 3.30 11.23
N LYS A 3 7.58 3.99 10.09
CA LYS A 3 6.25 4.21 9.50
C LYS A 3 5.94 3.02 8.58
N SER A 4 4.89 2.27 8.92
CA SER A 4 4.31 1.26 8.03
C SER A 4 2.96 1.76 7.53
N PHE A 5 2.67 1.53 6.24
CA PHE A 5 1.37 1.83 5.66
C PHE A 5 0.51 0.58 5.62
N PHE A 6 -0.79 0.76 5.78
CA PHE A 6 -1.78 -0.31 5.76
C PHE A 6 -2.95 0.09 4.89
N GLU A 7 -3.47 -0.89 4.16
CA GLU A 7 -4.80 -0.82 3.56
C GLU A 7 -5.81 -1.38 4.55
N THR A 8 -6.92 -0.65 4.73
CA THR A 8 -8.01 -1.08 5.60
C THR A 8 -9.13 -1.63 4.75
N ILE A 9 -9.47 -2.90 4.95
CA ILE A 9 -10.64 -3.54 4.37
C ILE A 9 -11.72 -3.65 5.45
N LEU A 10 -12.92 -3.18 5.14
CA LEU A 10 -14.10 -3.35 5.99
C LEU A 10 -14.94 -4.50 5.42
N ILE A 11 -15.11 -5.55 6.22
CA ILE A 11 -15.92 -6.72 5.89
C ILE A 11 -17.24 -6.60 6.65
N ASN A 12 -18.34 -6.53 5.92
CA ASN A 12 -19.69 -6.50 6.48
C ASN A 12 -20.41 -7.79 6.12
N VAL A 13 -20.84 -8.57 7.13
CA VAL A 13 -21.65 -9.78 6.95
C VAL A 13 -22.85 -9.67 7.87
N ASN A 14 -24.05 -9.59 7.28
CA ASN A 14 -25.28 -9.23 7.98
C ASN A 14 -25.11 -7.91 8.76
N GLU A 15 -25.27 -7.94 10.09
CA GLU A 15 -25.10 -6.79 10.98
C GLU A 15 -23.73 -6.75 11.69
N ILE A 16 -22.79 -7.60 11.27
CA ILE A 16 -21.44 -7.66 11.85
C ILE A 16 -20.45 -6.97 10.91
N SER A 17 -19.77 -5.95 11.43
CA SER A 17 -18.68 -5.26 10.75
C SER A 17 -17.33 -5.64 11.38
N SER A 18 -16.39 -6.08 10.55
CA SER A 18 -15.01 -6.37 10.94
C SER A 18 -14.02 -5.56 10.10
N LYS A 19 -12.89 -5.20 10.71
CA LYS A 19 -11.79 -4.48 10.06
C LYS A 19 -10.61 -5.42 9.87
N VAL A 20 -10.07 -5.49 8.65
CA VAL A 20 -8.81 -6.16 8.35
C VAL A 20 -7.80 -5.11 7.89
N GLU A 21 -6.61 -5.12 8.48
CA GLU A 21 -5.50 -4.25 8.09
C GLU A 21 -4.46 -5.07 7.34
N ILE A 22 -4.22 -4.74 6.08
CA ILE A 22 -3.23 -5.39 5.22
C ILE A 22 -2.01 -4.47 5.10
N PRO A 23 -0.80 -4.92 5.46
CA PRO A 23 0.40 -4.09 5.34
C PRO A 23 0.77 -3.88 3.87
N ILE A 24 1.09 -2.64 3.51
CA ILE A 24 1.60 -2.29 2.19
C ILE A 24 3.10 -2.61 2.16
N LEU A 25 3.48 -3.49 1.24
CA LEU A 25 4.85 -3.97 1.08
C LEU A 25 5.41 -3.58 -0.29
N CYS A 26 6.73 -3.39 -0.35
CA CYS A 26 7.43 -3.23 -1.61
C CYS A 26 7.31 -4.52 -2.44
N PRO A 27 6.94 -4.46 -3.73
CA PRO A 27 6.85 -5.65 -4.58
C PRO A 27 8.22 -6.33 -4.78
N ASN A 28 9.32 -5.59 -4.62
CA ASN A 28 10.69 -6.11 -4.64
C ASN A 28 11.18 -6.51 -3.24
N SER A 29 10.35 -7.16 -2.44
CA SER A 29 10.69 -7.60 -1.07
C SER A 29 11.92 -8.53 -1.02
N SER A 30 12.19 -9.27 -2.10
CA SER A 30 13.37 -10.14 -2.26
C SER A 30 14.72 -9.39 -2.18
N ARG A 31 14.73 -8.06 -2.34
CA ARG A 31 15.92 -7.22 -2.22
C ARG A 31 16.18 -6.73 -0.79
N GLY A 32 15.43 -7.21 0.19
CA GLY A 32 15.55 -6.76 1.59
C GLY A 32 14.98 -5.36 1.83
N CYS A 33 14.08 -4.90 0.96
CA CYS A 33 13.42 -3.61 1.11
C CYS A 33 12.62 -3.56 2.42
N LYS A 34 12.79 -2.49 3.19
CA LYS A 34 12.11 -2.31 4.47
C LYS A 34 10.87 -1.46 4.30
N SER A 35 9.79 -1.81 5.00
CA SER A 35 8.53 -1.05 4.94
C SER A 35 8.69 0.39 5.41
N GLU A 36 9.63 0.66 6.31
CA GLU A 36 9.96 2.01 6.81
C GLU A 36 10.53 2.95 5.74
N ASN A 37 11.04 2.40 4.63
CA ASN A 37 11.60 3.12 3.51
C ASN A 37 10.59 3.35 2.38
N ILE A 38 9.34 2.93 2.58
CA ILE A 38 8.22 3.25 1.70
C ILE A 38 7.70 4.65 2.06
N VAL A 39 7.35 5.45 1.07
CA VAL A 39 6.70 6.76 1.23
C VAL A 39 5.51 6.91 0.30
N LYS A 40 4.52 7.71 0.69
CA LYS A 40 3.43 8.12 -0.20
C LYS A 40 3.96 9.08 -1.26
N ASN A 41 3.62 8.85 -2.52
CA ASN A 41 4.13 9.62 -3.67
C ASN A 41 2.99 10.24 -4.50
N GLY A 42 1.98 10.80 -3.83
CA GLY A 42 0.82 11.41 -4.50
C GLY A 42 -0.20 10.38 -5.02
N HIS A 43 -1.17 10.86 -5.79
CA HIS A 43 -2.26 10.06 -6.35
C HIS A 43 -2.23 10.09 -7.88
N ASP A 44 -2.63 8.99 -8.53
CA ASP A 44 -2.77 8.94 -9.99
C ASP A 44 -4.07 9.59 -10.45
N THR A 45 -4.04 10.89 -10.73
CA THR A 45 -5.22 11.61 -11.23
C THR A 45 -5.63 11.23 -12.64
N SER A 46 -4.88 10.39 -13.35
CA SER A 46 -5.22 9.97 -14.72
C SER A 46 -6.28 8.87 -14.76
N VAL A 47 -6.51 8.17 -13.64
CA VAL A 47 -7.54 7.13 -13.51
C VAL A 47 -8.63 7.55 -12.54
N LYS A 48 -9.86 7.10 -12.80
CA LYS A 48 -11.08 7.56 -12.10
C LYS A 48 -11.02 7.42 -10.58
N GLU A 49 -10.33 6.41 -10.08
CA GLU A 49 -10.23 6.13 -8.64
C GLU A 49 -9.13 6.91 -7.93
N CYS A 50 -8.28 7.63 -8.67
CA CYS A 50 -7.16 8.39 -8.14
C CYS A 50 -6.32 7.60 -7.10
N PRO A 51 -5.82 6.39 -7.42
CA PRO A 51 -5.14 5.52 -6.47
C PRO A 51 -3.88 6.17 -5.92
N GLN A 52 -3.57 5.87 -4.66
CA GLN A 52 -2.35 6.33 -3.99
C GLN A 52 -1.13 5.60 -4.54
N TYR A 53 -0.13 6.36 -4.99
CA TYR A 53 1.21 5.85 -5.27
C TYR A 53 2.05 5.71 -4.02
N PHE A 54 2.92 4.72 -4.04
CA PHE A 54 3.98 4.50 -3.07
C PHE A 54 5.33 4.47 -3.78
N TYR A 55 6.35 4.97 -3.12
CA TYR A 55 7.73 4.93 -3.57
C TYR A 55 8.60 4.21 -2.56
N CYS A 56 9.38 3.23 -2.99
CA CYS A 56 10.34 2.55 -2.13
C CYS A 56 11.74 3.16 -2.32
N LYS A 57 12.31 3.73 -1.25
CA LYS A 57 13.66 4.32 -1.27
C LYS A 57 14.79 3.31 -1.39
N ASP A 58 14.54 2.04 -1.08
CA ASP A 58 15.58 0.99 -1.14
C ASP A 58 15.85 0.52 -2.56
N CYS A 59 14.79 0.37 -3.38
CA CYS A 59 14.90 -0.12 -4.75
C CYS A 59 14.54 0.90 -5.82
N ASN A 60 14.21 2.13 -5.42
CA ASN A 60 13.90 3.27 -6.28
C ASN A 60 12.76 3.00 -7.28
N ILE A 61 11.72 2.29 -6.86
CA ILE A 61 10.54 2.02 -7.69
C ILE A 61 9.31 2.74 -7.13
N SER A 62 8.42 3.12 -8.05
CA SER A 62 7.05 3.51 -7.72
C SER A 62 6.10 2.34 -7.96
N PHE A 63 5.10 2.18 -7.09
CA PHE A 63 4.10 1.11 -7.16
C PHE A 63 2.78 1.55 -6.51
N TYR A 64 1.71 0.81 -6.75
CA TYR A 64 0.40 1.02 -6.10
C TYR A 64 0.19 0.02 -4.98
N ALA A 65 -0.68 0.36 -4.02
CA ALA A 65 -1.20 -0.64 -3.10
C ALA A 65 -1.99 -1.68 -3.89
N HIS A 66 -1.54 -2.93 -3.84
CA HIS A 66 -2.25 -4.10 -4.34
C HIS A 66 -2.88 -3.97 -5.75
N THR A 67 -2.17 -3.41 -6.73
CA THR A 67 -2.49 -3.74 -8.12
C THR A 67 -2.09 -5.18 -8.36
N SER A 68 -3.06 -6.09 -8.36
CA SER A 68 -2.93 -7.38 -9.02
C SER A 68 -2.35 -7.12 -10.42
N ALA A 69 -1.18 -7.71 -10.70
CA ALA A 69 -0.57 -7.69 -12.03
C ALA A 69 -1.44 -8.44 -13.04
#